data_AF-A0A2T8T1D1-F1
#
_entry.id   AF-A0A2T8T1D1-F1
#
_cell.length_a   1.000
_cell.length_b   1.000
_cell.length_c   1.000
_cell.angle_alpha   90.00
_cell.angle_beta   90.00
_cell.angle_gamma   90.00
#
_symmetry.space_group_name_H-M   'P 1'
#
loop_
_entity.id
_entity.type
_entity.pdbx_description
1 polymer ?
#
loop_
_entity_poly.entity_id
_entity_poly.type
_entity_poly.pdbx_seq_one_letter_code
_entity_poly.pdbx_strand_id
1 'polypeptide(L)'
;MPPLSPDTVRRIEDAAAALIAAGNLNPTNEQVRQHLGGGSLSHISPVMRAFRARRREQAAEQNTPLPPELAQLLTGQLGLLWQAAVKQAETGALAAREQADNDIARADQERDEALAKVAALESELAVLREVVAERDRLLQEVRELRAEALPLREQVARLTATGEHLAAQLQDTKAELKESREDGRQLQAELLTLARHDGKVKK
;
A
#
# COMPACT_ATOMS: atom_id res chain seq x y z
N MET A 1 33.98 -31.96 84.02
CA MET A 1 34.37 -31.53 82.65
C MET A 1 34.76 -30.06 82.73
N PRO A 2 35.98 -29.68 82.34
CA PRO A 2 36.38 -28.26 82.32
C PRO A 2 35.54 -27.47 81.29
N PRO A 3 35.27 -26.17 81.50
CA PRO A 3 34.58 -25.34 80.53
C PRO A 3 35.38 -25.26 79.22
N LEU A 4 34.69 -25.39 78.09
CA LEU A 4 35.28 -25.20 76.75
C LEU A 4 35.81 -23.78 76.61
N SER A 5 36.92 -23.61 75.89
CA SER A 5 37.46 -22.28 75.63
C SER A 5 36.47 -21.44 74.80
N PRO A 6 36.38 -20.12 75.05
CA PRO A 6 35.51 -19.22 74.29
C PRO A 6 35.78 -19.27 72.77
N ASP A 7 37.04 -19.42 72.38
CA ASP A 7 37.44 -19.54 70.97
C ASP A 7 36.92 -20.82 70.32
N THR A 8 36.87 -21.93 71.07
CA THR A 8 36.30 -23.19 70.58
C THR A 8 34.79 -23.07 70.37
N VAL A 9 34.09 -22.43 71.31
CA VAL A 9 32.64 -22.18 71.19
C VAL A 9 32.35 -21.33 69.96
N ARG A 10 33.10 -20.24 69.77
CA ARG A 10 32.94 -19.34 68.63
C ARG A 10 33.20 -20.05 67.29
N ARG A 11 34.25 -20.86 67.17
CA ARG A 11 34.50 -21.65 65.94
C ARG A 11 33.36 -22.60 65.60
N ILE A 12 32.76 -23.25 66.60
CA ILE A 12 31.61 -24.15 66.39
C ILE A 12 30.38 -23.38 65.91
N GLU A 13 30.13 -22.20 66.48
CA GLU A 13 29.01 -21.33 66.08
C GLU A 13 29.22 -20.74 64.68
N ASP A 14 30.44 -20.31 64.36
CA ASP A 14 30.80 -19.80 63.03
C ASP A 14 30.64 -20.89 61.95
N ALA A 15 31.05 -22.14 62.26
CA ALA A 15 30.84 -23.27 61.37
C ALA A 15 29.35 -23.60 61.17
N ALA A 16 28.55 -23.52 62.22
CA ALA A 16 27.10 -23.69 62.12
C ALA A 16 26.45 -22.57 61.30
N ALA A 17 26.88 -21.32 61.49
CA ALA A 17 26.40 -20.17 60.74
C ALA A 17 26.79 -20.27 59.25
N ALA A 18 27.99 -20.71 58.93
CA ALA A 18 28.45 -20.95 57.56
C ALA A 18 27.60 -22.01 56.85
N LEU A 19 27.26 -23.12 57.52
CA LEU A 19 26.38 -24.15 56.97
C LEU A 19 24.95 -23.64 56.72
N ILE A 20 24.46 -22.75 57.59
CA ILE A 20 23.15 -22.11 57.42
C ILE A 20 23.17 -21.15 56.23
N ALA A 21 24.22 -20.34 56.10
CA ALA A 21 24.40 -19.44 54.96
C ALA A 21 24.53 -20.21 53.62
N ALA A 22 25.10 -21.42 53.66
CA ALA A 22 25.17 -22.33 52.53
C ALA A 22 23.84 -23.07 52.21
N GLY A 23 22.75 -22.77 52.92
CA GLY A 23 21.41 -23.29 52.64
C GLY A 23 20.95 -24.46 53.53
N ASN A 24 21.78 -24.96 54.44
CA ASN A 24 21.35 -25.97 55.42
C ASN A 24 20.74 -25.29 56.65
N LEU A 25 19.42 -25.08 56.62
CA LEU A 25 18.70 -24.35 57.65
C LEU A 25 18.84 -24.95 59.07
N ASN A 26 19.08 -26.26 59.18
CA ASN A 26 19.16 -27.02 60.44
C ASN A 26 20.40 -27.94 60.48
N PRO A 27 21.63 -27.40 60.54
CA PRO A 27 22.85 -28.20 60.46
C PRO A 27 22.98 -29.15 61.64
N THR A 28 23.22 -30.44 61.37
CA THR A 28 23.42 -31.46 62.41
C THR A 28 24.78 -31.31 63.09
N ASN A 29 24.91 -31.79 64.33
CA ASN A 29 26.19 -31.73 65.06
C ASN A 29 27.31 -32.47 64.31
N GLU A 30 26.95 -33.49 63.52
CA GLU A 30 27.85 -34.23 62.66
C GLU A 30 28.32 -33.40 61.44
N GLN A 31 27.41 -32.67 60.80
CA GLN A 31 27.75 -31.76 59.71
C GLN A 31 28.65 -30.60 60.17
N VAL A 32 28.39 -30.06 61.36
CA VAL A 32 29.25 -29.03 61.97
C VAL A 32 30.63 -29.60 62.28
N ARG A 33 30.71 -30.84 62.80
CA ARG A 33 31.98 -31.54 63.03
C ARG A 33 32.79 -31.74 61.75
N GLN A 34 32.12 -32.16 60.67
CA GLN A 34 32.75 -32.35 59.36
C GLN A 34 33.26 -31.03 58.79
N HIS A 35 32.48 -29.95 58.92
CA HIS A 35 32.87 -28.62 58.46
C HIS A 35 34.07 -28.04 59.24
N LEU A 36 34.21 -28.41 60.52
CA LEU A 36 35.36 -28.05 61.37
C LEU A 36 36.62 -28.90 61.11
N GLY A 37 36.51 -29.99 60.33
CA GLY A 37 37.61 -30.93 60.12
C GLY A 37 37.85 -31.91 61.30
N GLY A 38 36.92 -32.05 62.24
CA GLY A 38 37.02 -32.97 63.39
C GLY A 38 36.54 -32.37 64.72
N GLY A 39 36.76 -33.11 65.82
CA GLY A 39 36.39 -32.70 67.18
C GLY A 39 35.39 -33.64 67.88
N SER A 40 35.31 -33.58 69.21
CA SER A 40 34.39 -34.47 69.95
C SER A 40 32.95 -33.96 69.88
N LEU A 41 32.02 -34.85 69.52
CA LEU A 41 30.59 -34.58 69.56
C LEU A 41 30.09 -34.21 70.97
N SER A 42 30.77 -34.68 72.02
CA SER A 42 30.47 -34.30 73.41
C SER A 42 30.73 -32.81 73.69
N HIS A 43 31.60 -32.16 72.92
CA HIS A 43 31.90 -30.74 73.02
C HIS A 43 31.02 -29.89 72.08
N ILE A 44 30.69 -30.42 70.89
CA ILE A 44 29.86 -29.72 69.89
C ILE A 44 28.38 -29.69 70.32
N SER A 45 27.88 -30.77 70.93
CA SER A 45 26.45 -30.90 71.25
C SER A 45 25.91 -29.85 72.23
N PRO A 46 26.60 -29.50 73.33
CA PRO A 46 26.19 -28.41 74.21
C PRO A 46 26.17 -27.04 73.52
N VAL A 47 27.17 -26.75 72.68
CA VAL A 47 27.28 -25.47 71.96
C VAL A 47 26.17 -25.32 70.91
N MET A 48 25.93 -26.36 70.11
CA MET A 48 24.85 -26.37 69.12
C MET A 48 23.46 -26.26 69.76
N ARG A 49 23.27 -26.83 70.95
CA ARG A 49 22.03 -26.67 71.71
C ARG A 49 21.81 -25.22 72.14
N ALA A 50 22.84 -24.55 72.65
CA ALA A 50 22.79 -23.14 73.03
C ALA A 50 22.58 -22.22 71.80
N PHE A 51 23.29 -22.48 70.70
CA PHE A 51 23.15 -21.76 69.44
C PHE A 51 21.72 -21.84 68.87
N ARG A 52 21.13 -23.05 68.84
CA ARG A 52 19.73 -23.24 68.42
C ARG A 52 18.72 -22.62 69.38
N ALA A 53 19.02 -22.52 70.67
CA ALA A 53 18.17 -21.85 71.64
C ALA A 53 18.14 -20.32 71.38
N ARG A 54 19.31 -19.68 71.27
CA ARG A 54 19.42 -18.25 70.96
C ARG A 54 18.78 -17.89 69.62
N ARG A 55 18.95 -18.73 68.60
CA ARG A 55 18.30 -18.49 67.28
C ARG A 55 16.78 -18.54 67.35
N ARG A 56 16.21 -19.40 68.20
CA ARG A 56 14.75 -19.46 68.43
C ARG A 56 14.25 -18.24 69.20
N GLU A 57 15.01 -17.77 70.18
CA GLU A 57 14.70 -16.53 70.92
C GLU A 57 14.72 -15.32 69.98
N GLN A 58 15.77 -15.17 69.16
CA GLN A 58 15.87 -14.11 68.16
C GLN A 58 14.75 -14.15 67.12
N ALA A 59 14.39 -15.34 66.63
CA ALA A 59 13.28 -15.50 65.69
C ALA A 59 11.92 -15.17 66.34
N ALA A 60 11.76 -15.43 67.64
CA ALA A 60 10.56 -15.06 68.39
C ALA A 60 10.47 -13.54 68.62
N GLU A 61 11.59 -12.88 68.90
CA GLU A 61 11.68 -11.41 69.02
C GLU A 61 11.37 -10.72 67.68
N GLN A 62 11.90 -11.24 66.57
CA GLN A 62 11.67 -10.71 65.22
C GLN A 62 10.23 -10.90 64.73
N ASN A 63 9.51 -11.92 65.23
CA ASN A 63 8.12 -12.20 64.87
C ASN A 63 7.10 -11.51 65.77
N THR A 64 7.44 -10.37 66.39
CA THR A 64 6.48 -9.60 67.16
C THR A 64 5.36 -9.11 66.23
N PRO A 65 4.09 -9.50 66.45
CA PRO A 65 2.99 -9.13 65.58
C PRO A 65 2.77 -7.61 65.60
N LEU A 66 2.43 -7.04 64.44
CA LEU A 66 2.11 -5.62 64.34
C LEU A 66 0.93 -5.27 65.27
N PRO A 67 0.97 -4.14 65.98
CA PRO A 67 -0.18 -3.65 66.72
C PRO A 67 -1.42 -3.54 65.82
N PRO A 68 -2.61 -3.97 66.30
CA PRO A 68 -3.81 -4.04 65.48
C PRO A 68 -4.23 -2.68 64.92
N GLU A 69 -3.98 -1.59 65.65
CA GLU A 69 -4.28 -0.22 65.22
C GLU A 69 -3.43 0.18 64.00
N LEU A 70 -2.15 -0.18 64.01
CA LEU A 70 -1.25 0.06 62.88
C LEU A 70 -1.64 -0.81 61.67
N ALA A 71 -2.01 -2.07 61.90
CA ALA A 71 -2.47 -2.95 60.83
C ALA A 71 -3.75 -2.45 60.16
N GLN A 72 -4.71 -1.95 60.94
CA GLN A 72 -5.95 -1.35 60.43
C GLN A 72 -5.69 -0.06 59.65
N LEU A 73 -4.82 0.81 60.18
CA LEU A 73 -4.43 2.04 59.48
C LEU A 73 -3.79 1.73 58.14
N LEU A 74 -2.81 0.81 58.10
CA LEU A 74 -2.14 0.39 56.87
C LEU A 74 -3.12 -0.21 55.85
N THR A 75 -4.05 -1.04 56.31
CA THR A 75 -5.09 -1.64 55.45
C THR A 75 -5.98 -0.56 54.84
N GLY A 76 -6.40 0.44 55.63
CA GLY A 76 -7.20 1.57 55.14
C GLY A 76 -6.44 2.42 54.11
N GLN A 77 -5.17 2.75 54.38
CA GLN A 77 -4.33 3.53 53.46
C GLN A 77 -4.07 2.78 52.15
N LEU A 78 -3.80 1.47 52.20
CA LEU A 78 -3.66 0.63 51.02
C LEU A 78 -4.96 0.57 50.21
N GLY A 79 -6.12 0.52 50.88
CA GLY A 79 -7.43 0.57 50.23
C GLY A 79 -7.65 1.88 49.46
N LEU A 80 -7.29 3.02 50.04
CA LEU A 80 -7.39 4.32 49.37
C LEU A 80 -6.43 4.42 48.18
N LEU A 81 -5.19 3.96 48.34
CA LEU A 81 -4.21 3.93 47.25
C LEU A 81 -4.69 3.04 46.10
N TRP A 82 -5.24 1.88 46.42
CA TRP A 82 -5.83 0.97 45.43
C TRP A 82 -7.01 1.61 44.70
N GLN A 83 -7.96 2.23 45.42
CA GLN A 83 -9.08 2.93 44.81
C GLN A 83 -8.63 4.06 43.88
N ALA A 84 -7.61 4.83 44.28
CA ALA A 84 -7.05 5.87 43.45
C ALA A 84 -6.41 5.30 42.18
N ALA A 85 -5.64 4.21 42.29
CA ALA A 85 -5.03 3.53 41.16
C ALA A 85 -6.08 2.97 40.18
N VAL A 86 -7.15 2.36 40.70
CA VAL A 86 -8.27 1.85 39.87
C VAL A 86 -8.95 2.99 39.12
N LYS A 87 -9.32 4.08 39.81
CA LYS A 87 -9.95 5.25 39.16
C LYS A 87 -9.06 5.86 38.08
N GLN A 88 -7.76 5.94 38.34
CA GLN A 88 -6.79 6.44 37.37
C GLN A 88 -6.70 5.51 36.15
N ALA A 89 -6.67 4.19 36.37
CA ALA A 89 -6.65 3.20 35.30
C ALA A 89 -7.94 3.22 34.46
N GLU A 90 -9.10 3.34 35.09
CA GLU A 90 -10.40 3.46 34.41
C GLU A 90 -10.47 4.71 33.55
N THR A 91 -10.01 5.85 34.09
CA THR A 91 -9.96 7.12 33.35
C THR A 91 -9.01 7.02 32.16
N GLY A 92 -7.84 6.41 32.35
CA GLY A 92 -6.87 6.18 31.27
C GLY A 92 -7.42 5.23 30.19
N ALA A 93 -8.12 4.17 30.60
CA ALA A 93 -8.73 3.21 29.67
C ALA A 93 -9.87 3.85 28.86
N LEU A 94 -10.69 4.69 29.49
CA LEU A 94 -11.74 5.44 28.80
C LEU A 94 -11.14 6.41 27.79
N ALA A 95 -10.16 7.23 28.20
CA ALA A 95 -9.49 8.17 27.31
C ALA A 95 -8.79 7.48 26.13
N ALA A 96 -8.17 6.32 26.36
CA ALA A 96 -7.54 5.54 25.30
C ALA A 96 -8.57 4.98 24.30
N ARG A 97 -9.75 4.55 24.78
CA ARG A 97 -10.85 4.11 23.91
C ARG A 97 -11.41 5.25 23.08
N GLU A 98 -11.72 6.39 23.71
CA GLU A 98 -12.22 7.57 23.00
C GLU A 98 -11.23 8.06 21.95
N GLN A 99 -9.93 8.07 22.28
CA GLN A 99 -8.89 8.42 21.31
C GLN A 99 -8.85 7.43 20.14
N ALA A 100 -8.90 6.12 20.42
CA ALA A 100 -8.91 5.11 19.38
C ALA A 100 -10.15 5.22 18.47
N ASP A 101 -11.33 5.47 19.04
CA ASP A 101 -12.57 5.66 18.30
C ASP A 101 -12.49 6.90 17.38
N ASN A 102 -11.91 8.00 17.88
CA ASN A 102 -11.68 9.20 17.08
C ASN A 102 -10.67 8.95 15.94
N ASP A 103 -9.59 8.22 16.21
CA ASP A 103 -8.58 7.89 15.21
C ASP A 103 -9.15 6.96 14.12
N ILE A 104 -9.98 5.99 14.50
CA ILE A 104 -10.71 5.11 13.57
C ILE A 104 -11.67 5.94 12.71
N ALA A 105 -12.49 6.81 13.32
CA ALA A 105 -13.43 7.64 12.59
C ALA A 105 -12.74 8.55 11.58
N ARG A 106 -11.59 9.13 11.96
CA ARG A 106 -10.76 9.94 11.05
C ARG A 106 -10.19 9.12 9.91
N ALA A 107 -9.65 7.93 10.20
CA ALA A 107 -9.09 7.05 9.17
C ALA A 107 -10.18 6.56 8.19
N ASP A 108 -11.39 6.27 8.68
CA ASP A 108 -12.54 5.92 7.85
C ASP A 108 -12.95 7.08 6.95
N GLN A 109 -13.01 8.30 7.48
CA GLN A 109 -13.30 9.50 6.68
C GLN A 109 -12.25 9.71 5.58
N GLU A 110 -10.97 9.66 5.93
CA GLU A 110 -9.87 9.81 4.96
C GLU A 110 -9.90 8.71 3.88
N ARG A 111 -10.23 7.47 4.26
CA ARG A 111 -10.44 6.36 3.32
C ARG A 111 -11.61 6.65 2.38
N ASP A 112 -12.75 7.06 2.91
CA ASP A 112 -13.97 7.26 2.12
C ASP A 112 -13.80 8.42 1.13
N GLU A 113 -13.14 9.50 1.53
CA GLU A 113 -12.77 10.60 0.65
C GLU A 113 -11.82 10.15 -0.47
N ALA A 114 -10.82 9.32 -0.14
CA ALA A 114 -9.90 8.75 -1.13
C ALA A 114 -10.63 7.84 -2.12
N LEU A 115 -11.53 6.97 -1.64
CA LEU A 115 -12.34 6.08 -2.49
C LEU A 115 -13.27 6.87 -3.41
N ALA A 116 -13.91 7.93 -2.91
CA ALA A 116 -14.73 8.81 -3.74
C ALA A 116 -13.92 9.48 -4.85
N LYS A 117 -12.70 9.92 -4.54
CA LYS A 117 -11.78 10.50 -5.54
C LYS A 117 -11.35 9.47 -6.59
N VAL A 118 -11.05 8.23 -6.19
CA VAL A 118 -10.72 7.15 -7.12
C VAL A 118 -11.89 6.88 -8.05
N ALA A 119 -13.11 6.75 -7.52
CA ALA A 119 -14.30 6.52 -8.35
C ALA A 119 -14.55 7.66 -9.36
N ALA A 120 -14.33 8.92 -8.96
CA ALA A 120 -14.41 10.06 -9.86
C ALA A 120 -13.36 9.98 -10.99
N LEU A 121 -12.10 9.69 -10.65
CA LEU A 121 -11.02 9.57 -11.62
C LEU A 121 -11.21 8.37 -12.57
N GLU A 122 -11.75 7.25 -12.08
CA GLU A 122 -12.07 6.09 -12.90
C GLU A 122 -13.19 6.39 -13.91
N SER A 123 -14.20 7.17 -13.49
CA SER A 123 -15.26 7.66 -14.38
C SER A 123 -14.70 8.60 -15.46
N GLU A 124 -13.86 9.58 -15.07
CA GLU A 124 -13.19 10.47 -16.02
C GLU A 124 -12.31 9.70 -17.01
N LEU A 125 -11.56 8.69 -16.53
CA LEU A 125 -10.73 7.84 -17.36
C LEU A 125 -11.55 7.02 -18.36
N ALA A 126 -12.74 6.53 -17.96
CA ALA A 126 -13.64 5.82 -18.86
C ALA A 126 -14.11 6.73 -20.00
N VAL A 127 -14.53 7.96 -19.68
CA VAL A 127 -14.92 8.96 -20.69
C VAL A 127 -13.76 9.28 -21.63
N LEU A 128 -12.55 9.49 -21.10
CA LEU A 128 -11.37 9.76 -21.92
C LEU A 128 -11.03 8.60 -22.87
N ARG A 129 -11.21 7.36 -22.44
CA ARG A 129 -11.01 6.17 -23.29
C ARG A 129 -12.01 6.13 -24.44
N GLU A 130 -13.28 6.46 -24.19
CA GLU A 130 -14.30 6.57 -25.24
C GLU A 130 -13.97 7.68 -26.24
N VAL A 131 -13.54 8.85 -25.76
CA VAL A 131 -13.13 9.97 -26.63
C VAL A 131 -11.95 9.58 -27.52
N VAL A 132 -10.97 8.85 -26.99
CA VAL A 132 -9.83 8.37 -27.78
C VAL A 132 -10.29 7.34 -28.83
N ALA A 133 -11.14 6.39 -28.45
CA ALA A 133 -11.66 5.40 -29.39
C ALA A 133 -12.44 6.05 -30.54
N GLU A 134 -13.29 7.04 -30.24
CA GLU A 134 -14.04 7.77 -31.27
C GLU A 134 -13.13 8.63 -32.14
N ARG A 135 -12.11 9.29 -31.55
CA ARG A 135 -11.11 10.02 -32.32
C ARG A 135 -10.39 9.09 -33.31
N ASP A 136 -9.96 7.92 -32.87
CA ASP A 136 -9.23 6.97 -33.71
C ASP A 136 -10.11 6.45 -34.85
N ARG A 137 -11.39 6.19 -34.56
CA ARG A 137 -12.39 5.87 -35.58
C ARG A 137 -12.53 6.99 -36.62
N LEU A 138 -12.75 8.24 -36.17
CA LEU A 138 -12.90 9.38 -37.08
C LEU A 138 -11.64 9.63 -37.91
N LEU A 139 -10.45 9.44 -37.32
CA LEU A 139 -9.20 9.54 -38.07
C LEU A 139 -9.09 8.47 -39.17
N GLN A 140 -9.59 7.26 -38.91
CA GLN A 140 -9.65 6.21 -39.91
C GLN A 140 -10.65 6.54 -41.03
N GLU A 141 -11.85 6.98 -40.69
CA GLU A 141 -12.86 7.42 -41.66
C GLU A 141 -12.34 8.56 -42.57
N VAL A 142 -11.64 9.54 -41.99
CA VAL A 142 -11.01 10.63 -42.77
C VAL A 142 -9.93 10.10 -43.72
N ARG A 143 -9.15 9.10 -43.31
CA ARG A 143 -8.13 8.48 -44.18
C ARG A 143 -8.77 7.74 -45.35
N GLU A 144 -9.83 6.98 -45.10
CA GLU A 144 -10.59 6.25 -46.10
C GLU A 144 -11.23 7.20 -47.12
N LEU A 145 -11.94 8.24 -46.64
CA LEU A 145 -12.52 9.26 -47.50
C LEU A 145 -11.47 9.99 -48.35
N ARG A 146 -10.28 10.25 -47.80
CA ARG A 146 -9.17 10.83 -48.58
C ARG A 146 -8.65 9.87 -49.66
N ALA A 147 -8.55 8.58 -49.34
CA ALA A 147 -8.13 7.55 -50.29
C ALA A 147 -9.14 7.41 -51.43
N GLU A 148 -10.44 7.57 -51.17
CA GLU A 148 -11.49 7.56 -52.20
C GLU A 148 -11.56 8.88 -53.01
N ALA A 149 -11.34 10.02 -52.36
CA ALA A 149 -11.44 11.32 -53.02
C ALA A 149 -10.33 11.57 -54.06
N LEU A 150 -9.13 11.02 -53.86
CA LEU A 150 -8.00 11.15 -54.79
C LEU A 150 -8.30 10.59 -56.20
N PRO A 151 -8.68 9.29 -56.36
CA PRO A 151 -8.97 8.74 -57.67
C PRO A 151 -10.19 9.39 -58.32
N LEU A 152 -11.19 9.81 -57.55
CA LEU A 152 -12.33 10.56 -58.09
C LEU A 152 -11.90 11.90 -58.68
N ARG A 153 -11.00 12.64 -58.00
CA ARG A 153 -10.44 13.89 -58.53
C ARG A 153 -9.66 13.66 -59.82
N GLU A 154 -8.87 12.58 -59.89
CA GLU A 154 -8.15 12.21 -61.12
C GLU A 154 -9.10 11.84 -62.25
N GLN A 155 -10.17 11.09 -61.97
CA GLN A 155 -11.20 10.75 -62.95
C GLN A 155 -11.90 12.00 -63.48
N VAL A 156 -12.27 12.95 -62.60
CA VAL A 156 -12.84 14.22 -63.01
C VAL A 156 -11.88 14.97 -63.93
N ALA A 157 -10.60 15.09 -63.56
CA ALA A 157 -9.61 15.77 -64.41
C ALA A 157 -9.45 15.11 -65.79
N ARG A 158 -9.42 13.77 -65.83
CA ARG A 158 -9.37 13.02 -67.11
C ARG A 158 -10.62 13.26 -67.95
N LEU A 159 -11.81 13.15 -67.36
CA LEU A 159 -13.07 13.37 -68.05
C LEU A 159 -13.17 14.80 -68.59
N THR A 160 -12.76 15.80 -67.80
CA THR A 160 -12.68 17.20 -68.24
C THR A 160 -11.78 17.34 -69.47
N ALA A 161 -10.55 16.82 -69.43
CA ALA A 161 -9.62 16.89 -70.56
C ALA A 161 -10.16 16.16 -71.80
N THR A 162 -10.78 15.00 -71.65
CA THR A 162 -11.41 14.29 -72.78
C THR A 162 -12.60 15.06 -73.35
N GLY A 163 -13.39 15.71 -72.51
CA GLY A 163 -14.51 16.55 -72.94
C GLY A 163 -14.04 17.76 -73.74
N GLU A 164 -12.98 18.44 -73.29
CA GLU A 164 -12.35 19.54 -74.01
C GLU A 164 -11.79 19.10 -75.37
N HIS A 165 -11.12 17.95 -75.43
CA HIS A 165 -10.59 17.40 -76.68
C HIS A 165 -11.69 17.05 -77.68
N LEU A 166 -12.76 16.37 -77.23
CA LEU A 166 -13.90 16.03 -78.07
C LEU A 166 -14.64 17.28 -78.56
N ALA A 167 -14.75 18.31 -77.72
CA ALA A 167 -15.33 19.59 -78.11
C ALA A 167 -14.51 20.27 -79.23
N ALA A 168 -13.18 20.24 -79.14
CA ALA A 168 -12.28 20.73 -80.20
C ALA A 168 -12.44 19.92 -81.49
N GLN A 169 -12.42 18.59 -81.44
CA GLN A 169 -12.63 17.73 -82.62
C GLN A 169 -13.99 17.99 -83.28
N LEU A 170 -15.05 18.20 -82.49
CA LEU A 170 -16.37 18.54 -83.00
C LEU A 170 -16.38 19.91 -83.69
N GLN A 171 -15.55 20.85 -83.25
CA GLN A 171 -15.41 22.15 -83.90
C GLN A 171 -14.66 22.02 -85.23
N ASP A 172 -13.56 21.27 -85.26
CA ASP A 172 -12.76 21.04 -86.46
C ASP A 172 -13.57 20.31 -87.54
N THR A 173 -14.24 19.21 -87.18
CA THR A 173 -15.10 18.46 -88.12
C THR A 173 -16.28 19.28 -88.63
N LYS A 174 -16.83 20.19 -87.81
CA LYS A 174 -17.85 21.15 -88.27
C LYS A 174 -17.27 22.15 -89.27
N ALA A 175 -16.03 22.60 -89.08
CA ALA A 175 -15.34 23.50 -90.01
C ALA A 175 -15.06 22.79 -91.34
N GLU A 176 -14.47 21.58 -91.31
CA GLU A 176 -14.22 20.75 -92.49
C GLU A 176 -15.52 20.44 -93.26
N LEU A 177 -16.60 20.09 -92.56
CA LEU A 177 -17.91 19.86 -93.18
C LEU A 177 -18.46 21.11 -93.86
N LYS A 178 -18.21 22.29 -93.28
CA LYS A 178 -18.62 23.57 -93.87
C LYS A 178 -17.81 23.85 -95.14
N GLU A 179 -16.50 23.66 -95.10
CA GLU A 179 -15.59 23.80 -96.25
C GLU A 179 -15.97 22.85 -97.39
N SER A 180 -16.12 21.55 -97.11
CA SER A 180 -16.55 20.55 -98.10
C SER A 180 -17.91 20.87 -98.74
N ARG A 181 -18.85 21.46 -97.97
CA ARG A 181 -20.13 21.94 -98.51
C ARG A 181 -19.96 23.16 -99.41
N GLU A 182 -19.02 24.06 -99.11
CA GLU A 182 -18.70 25.21 -99.94
C GLU A 182 -18.02 24.76 -101.25
N ASP A 183 -17.02 23.89 -101.17
CA ASP A 183 -16.38 23.27 -102.34
C ASP A 183 -17.38 22.51 -103.22
N GLY A 184 -18.26 21.73 -102.60
CA GLY A 184 -19.32 21.02 -103.31
C GLY A 184 -20.27 21.96 -104.06
N ARG A 185 -20.60 23.12 -103.48
CA ARG A 185 -21.39 24.17 -104.17
C ARG A 185 -20.60 24.81 -105.32
N GLN A 186 -19.31 25.05 -105.14
CA GLN A 186 -18.43 25.59 -106.19
C GLN A 186 -18.32 24.63 -107.37
N LEU A 187 -18.00 23.36 -107.13
CA LEU A 187 -17.94 22.32 -108.16
C LEU A 187 -19.27 22.15 -108.90
N GLN A 188 -20.40 22.18 -108.18
CA GLN A 188 -21.72 22.16 -108.82
C GLN A 188 -21.94 23.37 -109.74
N ALA A 189 -21.53 24.57 -109.30
CA ALA A 189 -21.60 25.76 -110.14
C ALA A 189 -20.71 25.63 -111.39
N GLU A 190 -19.48 25.14 -111.25
CA GLU A 190 -18.56 24.88 -112.35
C GLU A 190 -19.13 23.85 -113.35
N LEU A 191 -19.65 22.72 -112.88
CA LEU A 191 -20.29 21.72 -113.73
C LEU A 191 -21.48 22.29 -114.52
N LEU A 192 -22.30 23.15 -113.88
CA LEU A 192 -23.38 23.86 -114.58
C LEU A 192 -22.84 24.81 -115.66
N THR A 193 -21.71 25.49 -115.43
CA THR A 193 -21.10 26.35 -116.45
C THR A 193 -20.52 25.57 -117.62
N LEU A 194 -19.89 24.42 -117.37
CA LEU A 194 -19.35 23.51 -118.40
C LEU A 194 -20.48 22.87 -119.22
N ALA A 195 -21.52 22.34 -118.57
CA ALA A 195 -22.69 21.79 -119.26
C ALA A 195 -23.38 22.83 -120.16
N ARG A 196 -23.41 24.11 -119.74
CA ARG A 196 -23.89 25.23 -120.56
C ARG A 196 -22.96 25.57 -121.72
N HIS A 197 -21.66 25.35 -121.61
CA HIS A 197 -20.69 25.55 -122.70
C HIS A 197 -20.76 24.40 -123.72
N ASP A 198 -20.79 23.14 -123.28
CA ASP A 198 -20.91 21.98 -124.17
C ASP A 198 -22.24 21.97 -124.96
N GLY A 199 -23.34 22.41 -124.33
CA GLY A 199 -24.62 22.60 -125.02
C GLY A 199 -24.62 23.72 -126.06
N LYS A 200 -23.64 24.63 -126.03
CA LYS A 200 -23.44 25.69 -127.03
C LYS A 200 -22.50 25.27 -128.17
N VAL A 201 -21.57 24.34 -127.94
CA VAL A 201 -20.62 23.84 -128.94
C VAL A 201 -21.22 22.74 -129.83
N LYS A 202 -22.28 22.05 -129.38
CA LYS A 202 -23.01 21.02 -130.16
C LYS A 202 -24.22 21.55 -130.97
N LYS A 203 -24.29 22.86 -131.26
CA LYS A 203 -25.31 23.46 -132.14
C LYS A 203 -24.69 23.94 -133.45
#